data_AF-A0A3M7B1W6-F1
#
_entry.id   AF-A0A3M7B1W6-F1
#
_cell.length_a   1.000
_cell.length_b   1.000
_cell.length_c   1.000
_cell.angle_alpha   90.00
_cell.angle_beta   90.00
_cell.angle_gamma   90.00
#
_symmetry.space_group_name_H-M   'P 1'
#
loop_
_entity.id
_entity.type
_entity.pdbx_description
1 polymer ?
#
loop_
_entity_poly.entity_id
_entity_poly.type
_entity_poly.pdbx_seq_one_letter_code
_entity_poly.pdbx_strand_id
1 'polypeptide(L)'
;MNRMYGFEGECKAKYNERIFKLFSESFSALPLATLVGDKYLTLHGGLFSDDNTSLDDIRKLNRHSQRQPGQEGLMMEMLWTDPQPNPGRGPSKRGVGLQFGPDITKRFCEKNNLEAVIRSHEVRMEGYEVEHDGRCITVFSAPKYCDSTENKGAYINIEEDYKLQFHKFDAVPHPDIKPMAYANNGLMSMMGG
;
A
#
# COMPACT_ATOMS: atom_id res chain seq x y z
N MET A 1 13.17 0.37 3.19
CA MET A 1 12.18 1.16 3.96
C MET A 1 12.59 1.36 5.42
N ASN A 2 12.52 0.33 6.28
CA ASN A 2 12.67 0.48 7.74
C ASN A 2 13.96 1.18 8.22
N ARG A 3 15.09 0.95 7.53
CA ARG A 3 16.38 1.61 7.81
C ARG A 3 16.34 3.13 7.63
N MET A 4 15.66 3.57 6.58
CA MET A 4 15.63 4.98 6.17
C MET A 4 14.51 5.76 6.87
N TYR A 5 13.34 5.11 7.02
CA TYR A 5 12.11 5.77 7.48
C TYR A 5 11.82 5.66 8.99
N GLY A 6 12.82 5.27 9.78
CA GLY A 6 12.78 5.40 11.25
C GLY A 6 12.39 4.17 12.05
N PHE A 7 11.69 3.18 11.49
CA PHE A 7 11.26 2.00 12.26
C PHE A 7 12.44 1.20 12.85
N GLU A 8 13.55 1.05 12.11
CA GLU A 8 14.75 0.39 12.65
C GLU A 8 15.37 1.21 13.80
N GLY A 9 15.46 2.53 13.62
CA GLY A 9 16.01 3.44 14.63
C GLY A 9 15.16 3.43 15.90
N GLU A 10 13.84 3.43 15.76
CA GLU A 10 12.90 3.41 16.88
C GLU A 10 12.99 2.09 17.66
N CYS A 11 13.04 0.94 16.96
CA CYS A 11 13.24 -0.37 17.60
C CYS A 11 14.54 -0.40 18.40
N LYS A 12 15.63 0.14 17.86
CA LYS A 12 16.93 0.19 18.52
C LYS A 12 16.94 1.16 19.71
N ALA A 13 16.26 2.29 19.60
CA ALA A 13 16.18 3.30 20.66
C ALA A 13 15.30 2.85 21.83
N LYS A 14 14.14 2.23 21.56
CA LYS A 14 13.18 1.80 22.59
C LYS A 14 13.48 0.39 23.13
N TYR A 15 14.17 -0.43 22.36
CA TYR A 15 14.50 -1.81 22.72
C TYR A 15 15.97 -2.15 22.39
N ASN A 16 16.21 -2.91 21.32
CA ASN A 16 17.52 -3.34 20.86
C ASN A 16 17.45 -3.90 19.42
N GLU A 17 18.61 -4.22 18.85
CA GLU A 17 18.72 -4.77 17.49
C GLU A 17 17.98 -6.12 17.31
N ARG A 18 17.90 -6.95 18.36
CA ARG A 18 17.22 -8.25 18.29
C ARG A 18 15.73 -8.07 18.00
N ILE A 19 15.07 -7.09 18.63
CA ILE A 19 13.66 -6.78 18.37
C ILE A 19 13.43 -6.38 16.91
N PHE A 20 14.29 -5.52 16.35
CA PHE A 20 14.18 -5.16 14.93
C PHE A 20 14.32 -6.37 13.99
N LYS A 21 15.25 -7.29 14.30
CA LYS A 21 15.42 -8.53 13.52
C LYS A 21 14.18 -9.41 13.59
N LEU A 22 13.57 -9.57 14.76
CA LEU A 22 12.33 -10.33 14.94
C LEU A 22 11.14 -9.71 14.19
N PHE A 23 11.00 -8.38 14.21
CA PHE A 23 10.00 -7.70 13.36
C PHE A 23 10.26 -7.93 11.88
N SER A 24 11.51 -7.82 11.43
CA SER A 24 11.87 -8.03 10.02
C SER A 24 11.54 -9.46 9.55
N GLU A 25 11.76 -10.46 10.41
CA GLU A 25 11.35 -11.84 10.15
C GLU A 25 9.82 -11.97 10.10
N SER A 26 9.12 -11.38 11.06
CA SER A 26 7.64 -11.38 11.10
C SER A 26 7.03 -10.72 9.87
N PHE A 27 7.58 -9.60 9.40
CA PHE A 27 7.11 -8.89 8.20
C PHE A 27 7.25 -9.74 6.93
N SER A 28 8.27 -10.59 6.83
CA SER A 28 8.43 -11.51 5.70
C SER A 28 7.32 -12.57 5.63
N ALA A 29 6.60 -12.80 6.74
CA ALA A 29 5.50 -13.74 6.81
C ALA A 29 4.12 -13.11 6.53
N LEU A 30 4.01 -11.78 6.45
CA LEU A 30 2.73 -11.11 6.20
C LEU A 30 2.14 -11.51 4.83
N PRO A 31 0.80 -11.71 4.73
CA PRO A 31 0.16 -11.94 3.44
C PRO A 31 0.28 -10.68 2.57
N LEU A 32 0.39 -10.89 1.25
CA LEU A 32 0.59 -9.80 0.28
C LEU A 32 -0.74 -9.25 -0.27
N ALA A 33 -1.78 -10.08 -0.26
CA ALA A 33 -3.12 -9.72 -0.68
C ALA A 33 -4.17 -10.55 0.07
N THR A 34 -5.40 -10.05 0.12
CA THR A 34 -6.56 -10.72 0.72
C THR A 34 -7.73 -10.63 -0.26
N LEU A 35 -8.42 -11.74 -0.50
CA LEU A 35 -9.66 -11.76 -1.28
C LEU A 35 -10.86 -11.76 -0.31
N VAL A 36 -11.72 -10.75 -0.41
CA VAL A 36 -12.91 -10.60 0.45
C VAL A 36 -14.16 -10.89 -0.37
N GLY A 37 -14.94 -11.88 0.07
CA GLY A 37 -16.23 -12.22 -0.52
C GLY A 37 -16.17 -12.63 -1.99
N ASP A 38 -15.01 -13.09 -2.47
CA ASP A 38 -14.72 -13.35 -3.89
C ASP A 38 -15.01 -12.15 -4.83
N LYS A 39 -15.10 -10.94 -4.26
CA LYS A 39 -15.47 -9.69 -4.96
C LYS A 39 -14.37 -8.65 -4.93
N TYR A 40 -13.65 -8.54 -3.81
CA TYR A 40 -12.66 -7.49 -3.62
C TYR A 40 -11.28 -8.08 -3.37
N LEU A 41 -10.35 -7.80 -4.28
CA LEU A 41 -8.93 -8.07 -4.03
C LEU A 41 -8.33 -6.87 -3.28
N THR A 42 -7.86 -7.10 -2.06
CA THR A 42 -7.21 -6.07 -1.23
C THR A 42 -5.70 -6.31 -1.18
N LEU A 43 -4.91 -5.29 -1.50
CA LEU A 43 -3.44 -5.33 -1.47
C LEU A 43 -2.88 -3.92 -1.22
N HIS A 44 -1.59 -3.80 -0.90
CA HIS A 44 -1.03 -2.48 -0.56
C HIS A 44 -0.84 -1.57 -1.78
N GLY A 45 -0.06 -2.07 -2.75
CA GLY A 45 0.33 -1.44 -4.01
C GLY A 45 -0.78 -1.54 -5.05
N GLY A 46 -0.59 -2.29 -6.13
CA GLY A 46 -1.57 -2.32 -7.20
C GLY A 46 -1.53 -3.57 -8.06
N LEU A 47 -1.90 -3.39 -9.32
CA LEU A 47 -1.96 -4.44 -10.34
C LEU A 47 -0.63 -4.58 -11.09
N PHE A 48 -0.64 -5.54 -12.03
CA PHE A 48 0.56 -6.20 -12.52
C PHE A 48 1.01 -5.73 -13.90
N SER A 49 2.29 -5.95 -14.21
CA SER A 49 2.86 -5.74 -15.54
C SER A 49 2.35 -6.76 -16.56
N ASP A 50 2.06 -7.99 -16.14
CA ASP A 50 1.56 -9.08 -16.99
C ASP A 50 0.03 -9.23 -16.89
N ASP A 51 -0.66 -9.09 -18.03
CA ASP A 51 -2.11 -9.28 -18.17
C ASP A 51 -2.55 -10.75 -17.92
N ASN A 52 -1.62 -11.70 -17.96
CA ASN A 52 -1.89 -13.11 -17.68
C ASN A 52 -1.90 -13.46 -16.19
N THR A 53 -1.52 -12.53 -15.31
CA THR A 53 -1.60 -12.74 -13.85
C THR A 53 -3.04 -13.06 -13.42
N SER A 54 -3.19 -14.07 -12.55
CA SER A 54 -4.45 -14.53 -11.98
C SER A 54 -4.40 -14.56 -10.45
N LEU A 55 -5.57 -14.71 -9.81
CA LEU A 55 -5.64 -14.92 -8.36
C LEU A 55 -4.88 -16.19 -7.90
N ASP A 56 -4.77 -17.20 -8.77
CA ASP A 56 -4.06 -18.44 -8.45
C ASP A 56 -2.52 -18.23 -8.45
N ASP A 57 -2.01 -17.37 -9.32
CA ASP A 57 -0.59 -16.98 -9.32
C ASP A 57 -0.23 -16.25 -8.02
N ILE A 58 -1.10 -15.34 -7.56
CA ILE A 58 -0.96 -14.65 -6.26
C ILE A 58 -0.95 -15.66 -5.11
N ARG A 59 -1.84 -16.66 -5.13
CA ARG A 59 -1.94 -17.69 -4.09
C ARG A 59 -0.72 -18.61 -4.06
N LYS A 60 -0.17 -18.96 -5.23
CA LYS A 60 1.00 -19.84 -5.38
C LYS A 60 2.32 -19.16 -5.07
N LEU A 61 2.36 -17.82 -5.04
CA LEU A 61 3.57 -17.07 -4.77
C LEU A 61 4.19 -17.46 -3.41
N ASN A 62 5.38 -18.04 -3.45
CA ASN A 62 6.14 -18.34 -2.24
C ASN A 62 6.82 -17.07 -1.70
N ARG A 63 6.11 -16.31 -0.86
CA ARG A 63 6.64 -15.10 -0.20
C ARG A 63 7.83 -15.35 0.73
N HIS A 64 8.09 -16.59 1.12
CA HIS A 64 9.26 -16.94 1.94
C HIS A 64 10.52 -17.19 1.11
N SER A 65 10.40 -17.32 -0.22
CA SER A 65 11.56 -17.54 -1.10
C SER A 65 12.51 -16.33 -1.12
N GLN A 66 11.95 -15.12 -1.01
CA GLN A 66 12.68 -13.88 -0.89
C GLN A 66 12.16 -13.15 0.36
N ARG A 67 12.98 -13.05 1.41
CA ARG A 67 12.60 -12.38 2.67
C ARG A 67 12.25 -10.89 2.49
N GLN A 68 12.58 -10.31 1.35
CA GLN A 68 12.28 -8.94 0.95
C GLN A 68 11.85 -8.92 -0.52
N PRO A 69 10.97 -7.99 -0.92
CA PRO A 69 10.61 -7.84 -2.33
C PRO A 69 11.86 -7.52 -3.16
N GLY A 70 11.99 -8.17 -4.32
CA GLY A 70 12.99 -7.84 -5.33
C GLY A 70 12.69 -6.51 -6.04
N GLN A 71 13.41 -6.25 -7.14
CA GLN A 71 13.18 -5.09 -8.00
C GLN A 71 12.09 -5.33 -9.06
N GLU A 72 11.66 -6.58 -9.22
CA GLU A 72 10.68 -7.02 -10.22
C GLU A 72 9.83 -8.18 -9.68
N GLY A 73 8.77 -8.51 -10.41
CA GLY A 73 7.88 -9.64 -10.12
C GLY A 73 6.71 -9.33 -9.19
N LEU A 74 5.84 -10.32 -9.01
CA LEU A 74 4.53 -10.16 -8.35
C LEU A 74 4.61 -9.57 -6.94
N MET A 75 5.59 -9.97 -6.14
CA MET A 75 5.74 -9.45 -4.77
C MET A 75 6.05 -7.95 -4.76
N MET A 76 6.91 -7.48 -5.68
CA MET A 76 7.22 -6.07 -5.82
C MET A 76 5.97 -5.31 -6.30
N GLU A 77 5.28 -5.84 -7.31
CA GLU A 77 4.16 -5.15 -7.93
C GLU A 77 2.97 -4.96 -6.99
N MET A 78 2.61 -6.00 -6.20
CA MET A 78 1.57 -5.90 -5.17
C MET A 78 1.87 -4.89 -4.07
N LEU A 79 3.12 -4.43 -3.94
CA LEU A 79 3.54 -3.49 -2.91
C LEU A 79 3.82 -2.07 -3.45
N TRP A 80 4.10 -1.91 -4.75
CA TRP A 80 4.71 -0.67 -5.27
C TRP A 80 4.09 -0.07 -6.54
N THR A 81 3.13 -0.73 -7.19
CA THR A 81 2.47 -0.13 -8.37
C THR A 81 1.34 0.80 -7.98
N ASP A 82 1.08 1.81 -8.81
CA ASP A 82 0.04 2.82 -8.58
C ASP A 82 -0.93 2.93 -9.77
N PRO A 83 -2.20 3.32 -9.56
CA PRO A 83 -3.09 3.65 -10.66
C PRO A 83 -2.63 4.89 -11.43
N GLN A 84 -3.07 5.02 -12.68
CA GLN A 84 -2.97 6.25 -13.47
C GLN A 84 -4.28 6.52 -14.22
N PRO A 85 -4.62 7.79 -14.49
CA PRO A 85 -5.88 8.13 -15.15
C PRO A 85 -5.96 7.66 -16.61
N ASN A 86 -4.82 7.55 -17.29
CA ASN A 86 -4.77 7.20 -18.71
C ASN A 86 -4.70 5.67 -18.91
N PRO A 87 -5.32 5.13 -19.97
CA PRO A 87 -5.18 3.71 -20.33
C PRO A 87 -3.72 3.27 -20.54
N GLY A 88 -3.46 1.99 -20.35
CA GLY A 88 -2.17 1.34 -20.53
C GLY A 88 -1.32 1.28 -19.26
N ARG A 89 -0.01 1.10 -19.45
CA ARG A 89 0.99 1.10 -18.36
C ARG A 89 1.97 2.26 -18.57
N GLY A 90 2.43 2.83 -17.47
CA GLY A 90 3.38 3.95 -17.46
C GLY A 90 4.53 3.72 -16.47
N PRO A 91 5.61 4.50 -16.56
CA PRO A 91 6.69 4.46 -15.59
C PRO A 91 6.19 4.90 -14.21
N SER A 92 6.64 4.23 -13.14
CA SER A 92 6.32 4.64 -11.78
C SER A 92 6.98 5.97 -11.42
N LYS A 93 6.22 6.87 -10.79
CA LYS A 93 6.74 8.11 -10.20
C LYS A 93 7.69 7.86 -9.02
N ARG A 94 7.72 6.63 -8.49
CA ARG A 94 8.55 6.21 -7.36
C ARG A 94 9.93 5.70 -7.76
N GLY A 95 10.18 5.54 -9.07
CA GLY A 95 11.41 4.93 -9.59
C GLY A 95 11.48 3.40 -9.44
N VAL A 96 10.44 2.76 -8.87
CA VAL A 96 10.27 1.32 -8.77
C VAL A 96 8.80 0.96 -9.03
N GLY A 97 8.56 -0.16 -9.71
CA GLY A 97 7.23 -0.57 -10.14
C GLY A 97 6.78 0.13 -11.43
N LEU A 98 5.46 0.19 -11.62
CA LEU A 98 4.81 0.80 -12.79
C LEU A 98 3.51 1.48 -12.37
N GLN A 99 2.97 2.29 -13.27
CA GLN A 99 1.59 2.76 -13.18
C GLN A 99 0.68 1.97 -14.10
N PHE A 100 -0.57 1.72 -13.70
CA PHE A 100 -1.55 0.96 -14.48
C PHE A 100 -2.86 1.73 -14.66
N GLY A 101 -3.41 1.69 -15.86
CA GLY A 101 -4.61 2.41 -16.25
C GLY A 101 -5.94 1.69 -15.93
N PRO A 102 -7.06 2.36 -16.26
CA PRO A 102 -8.41 1.81 -16.08
C PRO A 102 -8.67 0.54 -16.90
N ASP A 103 -8.11 0.42 -18.10
CA ASP A 103 -8.25 -0.76 -18.96
C ASP A 103 -7.63 -2.02 -18.34
N ILE A 104 -6.49 -1.85 -17.65
CA ILE A 104 -5.78 -2.93 -16.95
C ILE A 104 -6.63 -3.43 -15.79
N THR A 105 -7.13 -2.48 -15.00
CA THR A 105 -7.99 -2.76 -13.84
C THR A 105 -9.26 -3.48 -14.26
N LYS A 106 -9.90 -2.99 -15.33
CA LYS A 106 -11.09 -3.61 -15.92
C LYS A 106 -10.82 -5.05 -16.34
N ARG A 107 -9.79 -5.30 -17.16
CA ARG A 107 -9.44 -6.64 -17.64
C ARG A 107 -9.14 -7.61 -16.49
N PHE A 108 -8.37 -7.17 -15.50
CA PHE A 108 -8.04 -8.00 -14.35
C PHE A 108 -9.28 -8.37 -13.53
N CYS A 109 -10.16 -7.40 -13.27
CA CYS A 109 -11.40 -7.65 -12.54
C CYS A 109 -12.35 -8.58 -13.31
N GLU A 110 -12.54 -8.36 -14.63
CA GLU A 110 -13.38 -9.23 -15.46
C GLU A 110 -12.86 -10.67 -15.53
N LYS A 111 -11.56 -10.83 -15.74
CA LYS A 111 -10.92 -12.14 -15.80
C LYS A 111 -11.08 -12.95 -14.50
N ASN A 112 -11.06 -12.27 -13.35
CA ASN A 112 -11.10 -12.92 -12.04
C ASN A 112 -12.46 -12.79 -11.33
N ASN A 113 -13.50 -12.32 -12.04
CA ASN A 113 -14.85 -12.10 -11.50
C ASN A 113 -14.88 -11.21 -10.24
N LEU A 114 -14.06 -10.16 -10.22
CA LEU A 114 -13.99 -9.18 -9.14
C LEU A 114 -14.84 -7.95 -9.45
N GLU A 115 -15.37 -7.33 -8.41
CA GLU A 115 -16.01 -6.01 -8.50
C GLU A 115 -14.98 -4.89 -8.52
N ALA A 116 -14.00 -4.95 -7.61
CA ALA A 116 -12.96 -3.94 -7.51
C ALA A 116 -11.67 -4.46 -6.84
N VAL A 117 -10.60 -3.69 -7.01
CA VAL A 117 -9.37 -3.79 -6.22
C VAL A 117 -9.39 -2.68 -5.18
N ILE A 118 -9.13 -3.04 -3.93
CA ILE A 118 -8.97 -2.10 -2.82
C ILE A 118 -7.49 -2.00 -2.49
N ARG A 119 -6.95 -0.78 -2.48
CA ARG A 119 -5.53 -0.51 -2.29
C ARG A 119 -5.27 0.70 -1.41
N SER A 120 -4.01 0.96 -1.08
CA SER A 120 -3.61 2.09 -0.23
C SER A 120 -2.46 2.88 -0.86
N HIS A 121 -1.26 2.85 -0.27
CA HIS A 121 0.03 3.36 -0.78
C HIS A 121 0.16 4.85 -1.19
N GLU A 122 -0.92 5.52 -1.57
CA GLU A 122 -1.00 6.93 -1.95
C GLU A 122 -1.88 7.69 -0.97
N VAL A 123 -1.40 8.86 -0.55
CA VAL A 123 -2.18 9.79 0.27
C VAL A 123 -3.31 10.34 -0.58
N ARG A 124 -4.52 10.36 -0.03
CA ARG A 124 -5.71 10.98 -0.64
C ARG A 124 -6.26 12.03 0.31
N MET A 125 -6.59 13.22 -0.19
CA MET A 125 -6.97 14.36 0.65
C MET A 125 -8.21 14.07 1.51
N GLU A 126 -9.18 13.34 0.96
CA GLU A 126 -10.39 12.93 1.69
C GLU A 126 -10.24 11.56 2.36
N GLY A 127 -9.02 11.03 2.45
CA GLY A 127 -8.72 9.71 3.02
C GLY A 127 -9.03 8.54 2.09
N TYR A 128 -9.80 8.72 1.02
CA TYR A 128 -9.99 7.71 -0.01
C TYR A 128 -10.26 8.33 -1.38
N GLU A 129 -10.12 7.54 -2.44
CA GLU A 129 -10.51 7.90 -3.79
C GLU A 129 -11.01 6.67 -4.56
N VAL A 130 -12.03 6.86 -5.38
CA VAL A 130 -12.60 5.81 -6.23
C VAL A 130 -12.26 6.14 -7.69
N GLU A 131 -11.38 5.33 -8.27
CA GLU A 131 -10.79 5.51 -9.58
C GLU A 131 -11.22 4.37 -10.52
N HIS A 132 -10.91 4.50 -11.81
CA HIS A 132 -11.10 3.45 -12.83
C HIS A 132 -12.54 2.89 -12.87
N ASP A 133 -13.52 3.79 -12.99
CA ASP A 133 -14.94 3.44 -13.08
C ASP A 133 -15.44 2.59 -11.89
N GLY A 134 -14.93 2.87 -10.69
CA GLY A 134 -15.32 2.16 -9.46
C GLY A 134 -14.52 0.89 -9.16
N ARG A 135 -13.57 0.52 -10.03
CA ARG A 135 -12.84 -0.76 -9.93
C ARG A 135 -11.48 -0.66 -9.24
N CYS A 136 -10.97 0.55 -9.00
CA CYS A 136 -9.75 0.77 -8.23
C CYS A 136 -10.06 1.75 -7.10
N ILE A 137 -9.96 1.29 -5.85
CA ILE A 137 -10.34 2.08 -4.68
C ILE A 137 -9.09 2.28 -3.83
N THR A 138 -8.64 3.51 -3.70
CA THR A 138 -7.55 3.87 -2.80
C THR A 138 -8.12 4.28 -1.44
N VAL A 139 -7.68 3.65 -0.34
CA VAL A 139 -7.99 4.03 1.05
C VAL A 139 -6.71 4.31 1.83
N PHE A 140 -6.70 5.40 2.57
CA PHE A 140 -5.55 5.90 3.31
C PHE A 140 -5.95 6.30 4.74
N SER A 141 -5.38 5.64 5.74
CA SER A 141 -5.85 5.73 7.13
C SER A 141 -4.93 6.54 8.06
N ALA A 142 -4.00 7.33 7.52
CA ALA A 142 -3.16 8.23 8.30
C ALA A 142 -3.61 9.69 8.07
N PRO A 143 -4.55 10.22 8.88
CA PRO A 143 -4.93 11.63 8.80
C PRO A 143 -3.75 12.51 9.18
N LYS A 144 -3.74 13.73 8.65
CA LYS A 144 -2.67 14.70 8.79
C LYS A 144 -1.26 14.11 8.56
N TYR A 145 -1.07 13.43 7.42
CA TYR A 145 0.09 12.58 7.20
C TYR A 145 1.41 13.32 7.42
N CYS A 146 2.26 12.73 8.28
CA CYS A 146 3.54 13.31 8.72
C CYS A 146 3.42 14.74 9.25
N ASP A 147 2.33 15.07 9.94
CA ASP A 147 2.01 16.39 10.52
C ASP A 147 2.07 17.57 9.55
N SER A 148 2.11 17.29 8.24
CA SER A 148 2.40 18.27 7.19
C SER A 148 1.39 18.24 6.05
N THR A 149 0.80 17.08 5.75
CA THR A 149 -0.29 16.99 4.78
C THR A 149 -1.60 17.18 5.51
N GLU A 150 -2.50 18.08 5.08
CA GLU A 150 -3.79 18.33 5.75
C GLU A 150 -4.89 17.33 5.34
N ASN A 151 -4.52 16.08 4.99
CA ASN A 151 -5.47 15.07 4.54
C ASN A 151 -6.30 14.49 5.70
N LYS A 152 -7.52 14.06 5.40
CA LYS A 152 -8.28 13.15 6.26
C LYS A 152 -7.75 11.73 6.17
N GLY A 153 -8.09 10.92 7.16
CA GLY A 153 -7.97 9.46 7.11
C GLY A 153 -9.32 8.85 6.72
N ALA A 154 -9.30 7.67 6.12
CA ALA A 154 -10.51 6.88 5.92
C ALA A 154 -10.30 5.38 6.20
N TYR A 155 -11.40 4.68 6.43
CA TYR A 155 -11.51 3.22 6.44
C TYR A 155 -12.80 2.80 5.73
N ILE A 156 -12.86 1.53 5.35
CA ILE A 156 -14.00 0.95 4.63
C ILE A 156 -14.59 -0.17 5.48
N ASN A 157 -15.88 -0.08 5.81
CA ASN A 157 -16.65 -1.21 6.30
C ASN A 157 -17.25 -1.95 5.10
N ILE A 158 -17.04 -3.26 5.04
CA ILE A 158 -17.66 -4.13 4.03
C ILE A 158 -18.81 -4.84 4.73
N GLU A 159 -20.03 -4.48 4.36
CA GLU A 159 -21.27 -5.00 4.96
C GLU A 159 -21.52 -6.45 4.54
N GLU A 160 -22.51 -7.11 5.16
CA GLU A 160 -22.87 -8.51 4.85
C GLU A 160 -23.29 -8.72 3.39
N ASP A 161 -23.87 -7.70 2.75
CA ASP A 161 -24.22 -7.71 1.32
C ASP A 161 -23.06 -7.26 0.42
N TYR A 162 -21.86 -7.16 0.99
CA TYR A 162 -20.62 -6.69 0.37
C TYR A 162 -20.61 -5.23 -0.06
N LYS A 163 -21.62 -4.42 0.29
CA LYS A 163 -21.56 -2.98 0.01
C LYS A 163 -20.45 -2.31 0.83
N LEU A 164 -19.75 -1.39 0.17
CA LEU A 164 -18.66 -0.62 0.76
C LEU A 164 -19.21 0.65 1.43
N GLN A 165 -18.97 0.80 2.73
CA GLN A 165 -19.26 2.01 3.50
C GLN A 165 -17.96 2.74 3.85
N PHE A 166 -17.80 3.95 3.32
CA PHE A 166 -16.61 4.76 3.51
C PHE A 166 -16.78 5.68 4.72
N HIS A 167 -15.84 5.59 5.65
CA HIS A 167 -15.83 6.41 6.86
C HIS A 167 -14.58 7.27 6.91
N LYS A 168 -14.76 8.58 6.97
CA LYS A 168 -13.68 9.57 7.07
C LYS A 168 -13.49 9.99 8.53
N PHE A 169 -12.25 10.29 8.89
CA PHE A 169 -11.90 10.78 10.22
C PHE A 169 -10.73 11.77 10.16
N ASP A 170 -10.70 12.67 11.12
CA ASP A 170 -9.67 13.70 11.25
C ASP A 170 -8.55 13.24 12.20
N ALA A 171 -7.42 13.96 12.15
CA ALA A 171 -6.32 13.71 13.06
C ALA A 171 -6.71 14.07 14.50
N VAL A 172 -6.09 13.37 15.45
CA VAL A 172 -6.24 13.62 16.88
C VAL A 172 -4.90 14.08 17.47
N PRO A 173 -4.90 14.82 18.58
CA PRO A 173 -3.65 15.22 19.24
C PRO A 173 -2.80 14.01 19.63
N HIS A 174 -1.48 14.12 19.46
CA HIS A 174 -0.50 13.13 19.90
C HIS A 174 0.65 13.81 20.67
N PRO A 175 1.48 13.05 21.42
CA PRO A 175 2.66 13.60 22.10
C PRO A 175 3.61 14.32 21.13
N ASP A 176 4.38 15.29 21.65
CA ASP A 176 5.34 16.09 20.88
C ASP A 176 6.59 15.28 20.51
N ILE A 177 6.42 14.34 19.59
CA ILE A 177 7.49 13.57 18.94
C ILE A 177 7.31 13.80 17.44
N LYS A 178 8.26 14.54 16.85
CA LYS A 178 8.20 14.87 15.43
C LYS A 178 8.20 13.59 14.56
N PRO A 179 7.50 13.62 13.41
CA PRO A 179 7.62 12.58 12.40
C PRO A 179 9.10 12.34 12.07
N MET A 180 9.45 11.08 11.82
CA MET A 180 10.82 10.71 11.43
C MET A 180 11.90 10.98 12.49
N ALA A 181 11.55 11.21 13.77
CA ALA A 181 12.51 11.45 14.85
C ALA A 181 13.63 10.39 14.98
N TYR A 182 13.37 9.15 14.55
CA TYR A 182 14.32 8.03 14.59
C TYR A 182 14.87 7.65 13.21
N ALA A 183 14.59 8.44 12.17
CA ALA A 183 15.07 8.22 10.82
C ALA A 183 16.58 8.48 10.70
N ASN A 184 17.18 7.98 9.63
CA ASN A 184 18.59 8.26 9.37
C ASN A 184 18.77 9.75 8.99
N ASN A 185 19.75 10.42 9.60
CA ASN A 185 19.93 11.88 9.54
C ASN A 185 20.02 12.47 8.12
N GLY A 186 20.40 11.68 7.11
CA GLY A 186 20.44 12.11 5.72
C GLY A 186 19.09 12.50 5.11
N LEU A 187 17.97 12.00 5.65
CA LEU A 187 16.62 12.31 5.14
C LEU A 187 16.01 13.56 5.79
N MET A 188 16.35 13.85 7.06
CA MET A 188 15.85 15.05 7.76
C MET A 188 16.30 16.34 7.08
N SER A 189 17.46 16.35 6.41
CA SER A 189 17.94 17.53 5.67
C SER A 189 17.17 17.80 4.38
N MET A 190 16.42 16.83 3.84
CA MET A 190 15.62 16.99 2.62
C MET A 190 14.16 17.39 2.87
N MET A 191 13.61 17.08 4.05
CA MET A 191 12.22 17.40 4.41
C MET A 191 12.08 18.66 5.27
N GLY A 192 13.20 19.31 5.63
CA GLY A 192 13.27 20.50 6.48
C GLY A 192 13.74 21.77 5.77
N GLY A 193 13.51 21.87 4.46
CA GLY A 193 13.82 23.06 3.64
C GLY A 193 12.56 23.68 3.05
#